data_AF-A0A920FLR4-F1
#
_entry.id   AF-A0A920FLR4-F1
#
_cell.length_a   1.000
_cell.length_b   1.000
_cell.length_c   1.000
_cell.angle_alpha   90.00
_cell.angle_beta   90.00
_cell.angle_gamma   90.00
#
_symmetry.space_group_name_H-M   'P 1'
#
loop_
_entity.id
_entity.type
_entity.pdbx_description
1 polymer ?
#
loop_
_entity_poly.entity_id
_entity_poly.type
_entity_poly.pdbx_seq_one_letter_code
_entity_poly.pdbx_strand_id
1 'polypeptide(L)'
;MVSDIELKSFLAKIEELVVKNGYVKIEIIGSASKVPTSSYSSNIQLAKARVEEAKKIIYSKIDGLKIDKEKIKIIKELPIVDGPEFDNDALNKSK
;
A
#
# COMPACT_ATOMS: atom_id res chain seq x y z
N MET A 1 -6.66 5.99 8.78
CA MET A 1 -7.34 6.13 7.47
C MET A 1 -6.43 6.93 6.57
N VAL A 2 -6.11 6.43 5.37
CA VAL A 2 -5.54 7.30 4.33
C VAL A 2 -6.54 8.44 4.15
N SER A 3 -6.11 9.68 4.35
CA SER A 3 -7.02 10.81 4.22
C SER A 3 -7.46 10.91 2.75
N ASP A 4 -8.75 11.14 2.53
CA ASP A 4 -9.36 11.24 1.19
C ASP A 4 -8.62 12.25 0.27
N ILE A 5 -7.93 13.22 0.89
CA ILE A 5 -7.10 14.24 0.27
C ILE A 5 -5.85 13.63 -0.39
N GLU A 6 -5.09 12.81 0.34
CA GLU A 6 -3.87 12.15 -0.17
C GLU A 6 -4.21 11.27 -1.38
N LEU A 7 -5.33 10.56 -1.28
CA LEU A 7 -5.81 9.70 -2.37
C LEU A 7 -6.22 10.52 -3.59
N LYS A 8 -6.94 11.64 -3.43
CA LYS A 8 -7.29 12.53 -4.54
C LYS A 8 -6.05 13.11 -5.22
N SER A 9 -5.07 13.58 -4.45
CA SER A 9 -3.82 14.10 -5.01
C SER A 9 -3.03 13.03 -5.77
N PHE A 10 -3.06 11.78 -5.29
CA PHE A 10 -2.46 10.66 -5.99
C PHE A 10 -3.15 10.37 -7.34
N LEU A 11 -4.48 10.34 -7.36
CA LEU A 11 -5.26 10.12 -8.59
C LEU A 11 -5.05 11.25 -9.61
N ALA A 12 -5.02 12.50 -9.16
CA ALA A 12 -4.74 13.65 -10.02
C ALA A 12 -3.36 13.55 -10.70
N LYS A 13 -2.34 13.08 -9.95
CA LYS A 13 -1.01 12.82 -10.53
C LYS A 13 -1.02 11.68 -11.54
N ILE A 14 -1.80 10.62 -11.31
CA ILE A 14 -1.98 9.54 -12.29
C ILE A 14 -2.57 10.11 -13.59
N GLU A 15 -3.63 10.91 -13.51
CA GLU A 15 -4.23 11.56 -14.67
C GLU A 15 -3.22 12.42 -15.43
N GLU A 16 -2.49 13.28 -14.72
CA GLU A 16 -1.45 14.13 -15.32
C GLU A 16 -0.37 13.31 -16.04
N LEU A 17 0.14 12.25 -15.40
CA LEU A 17 1.16 11.39 -15.98
C LEU A 17 0.64 10.60 -17.18
N VAL A 18 -0.62 10.15 -17.15
CA VAL A 18 -1.24 9.46 -18.30
C VAL A 18 -1.45 10.42 -19.46
N VAL A 19 -1.88 11.66 -19.21
CA VAL A 19 -2.02 12.69 -20.26
C VAL A 19 -0.66 13.05 -20.86
N LYS A 20 0.38 13.16 -20.03
CA LYS A 20 1.72 13.58 -20.46
C LYS A 20 2.52 12.47 -21.16
N ASN A 21 2.47 11.24 -20.64
CA ASN A 21 3.32 10.13 -21.07
C ASN A 21 2.55 9.02 -21.81
N GLY A 22 1.22 9.11 -21.87
CA GLY A 22 0.33 8.08 -22.42
C GLY A 22 0.10 6.88 -21.50
N TYR A 23 0.94 6.68 -20.48
CA TYR A 23 0.83 5.61 -19.49
C TYR A 23 1.49 5.99 -18.16
N VAL A 24 1.12 5.28 -17.10
CA VAL A 24 1.73 5.37 -15.78
C VAL A 24 2.06 3.98 -15.27
N LYS A 25 3.22 3.86 -14.62
CA LYS A 25 3.65 2.64 -13.93
C LYS A 25 3.56 2.88 -12.43
N ILE A 26 2.89 1.98 -11.73
CA ILE A 26 2.67 2.07 -10.28
C ILE A 26 3.39 0.90 -9.62
N GLU A 27 4.16 1.21 -8.58
CA GLU A 27 4.76 0.22 -7.69
C GLU A 27 4.04 0.31 -6.35
N ILE A 28 3.52 -0.81 -5.85
CA ILE A 28 2.84 -0.88 -4.57
C ILE A 28 3.76 -1.60 -3.60
N ILE A 29 4.16 -0.90 -2.54
CA ILE A 29 4.98 -1.44 -1.46
C ILE A 29 4.13 -1.41 -0.19
N GLY A 30 3.82 -2.58 0.34
CA GLY A 30 3.08 -2.71 1.60
C GLY A 30 4.04 -3.06 2.71
N SER A 31 4.14 -2.21 3.71
CA SER A 31 4.96 -2.47 4.89
C SER A 31 4.13 -3.04 6.04
N ALA A 32 4.75 -3.92 6.83
CA ALA A 32 4.27 -4.33 8.14
C ALA A 32 5.40 -4.24 9.16
N SER A 33 5.07 -3.87 10.39
CA SER A 33 6.04 -3.84 11.49
C SER A 33 6.44 -5.26 11.89
N LYS A 34 7.63 -5.41 12.51
CA LYS A 34 8.09 -6.66 13.13
C LYS A 34 7.32 -7.02 14.41
N VAL A 35 6.52 -6.09 14.94
CA VAL A 35 5.65 -6.34 16.10
C VAL A 35 4.74 -7.52 15.79
N PRO A 36 4.71 -8.59 16.61
CA PRO A 36 3.87 -9.75 16.36
C PRO A 36 2.40 -9.34 16.42
N THR A 37 1.67 -9.51 15.32
CA THR A 37 0.23 -9.27 15.30
C THR A 37 -0.54 -10.55 15.59
N SER A 38 -1.34 -10.60 16.65
CA SER A 38 -2.15 -11.78 16.99
C SER A 38 -3.23 -12.14 15.95
N SER A 39 -3.55 -11.22 15.03
CA SER A 39 -4.59 -11.40 14.01
C SER A 39 -4.11 -12.04 12.70
N TYR A 40 -2.80 -12.17 12.48
CA TYR A 40 -2.23 -12.76 11.27
C TYR A 40 -1.12 -13.75 11.65
N SER A 41 -1.05 -14.91 10.97
CA SER A 41 -0.04 -15.94 11.28
C SER A 41 1.40 -15.47 11.02
N SER A 42 1.61 -14.38 10.28
CA SER A 42 2.91 -13.73 10.09
C SER A 42 2.77 -12.27 9.64
N ASN A 43 3.71 -11.41 10.05
CA ASN A 43 3.78 -10.01 9.61
C ASN A 43 3.97 -9.87 8.09
N ILE A 44 4.54 -10.87 7.42
CA ILE A 44 4.62 -10.94 5.96
C ILE A 44 3.22 -11.06 5.34
N GLN A 45 2.32 -11.85 5.95
CA GLN A 45 0.94 -11.95 5.45
C GLN A 45 0.18 -10.64 5.65
N LEU A 46 0.44 -9.92 6.75
CA LEU A 46 -0.10 -8.59 6.96
C LEU A 46 0.40 -7.59 5.92
N ALA A 47 1.70 -7.60 5.60
CA ALA A 47 2.27 -6.78 4.54
C ALA A 47 1.62 -7.10 3.17
N LYS A 48 1.43 -8.39 2.87
CA LYS A 48 0.77 -8.84 1.64
C LYS A 48 -0.69 -8.41 1.58
N ALA A 49 -1.44 -8.58 2.66
CA ALA A 49 -2.83 -8.13 2.76
C ALA A 49 -2.94 -6.61 2.54
N ARG A 50 -2.00 -5.82 3.05
CA ARG A 50 -1.93 -4.38 2.79
C ARG A 50 -1.65 -4.02 1.34
N VAL A 51 -0.76 -4.75 0.66
CA VAL A 51 -0.55 -4.59 -0.79
C VAL A 51 -1.83 -4.88 -1.57
N GLU A 52 -2.51 -5.98 -1.26
CA GLU A 52 -3.75 -6.37 -1.92
C GLU A 52 -4.89 -5.37 -1.67
N GLU A 53 -5.01 -4.86 -0.44
CA GLU A 53 -5.99 -3.83 -0.10
C GLU A 53 -5.72 -2.52 -0.85
N ALA A 54 -4.46 -2.06 -0.87
CA ALA A 54 -4.06 -0.87 -1.61
C ALA A 54 -4.35 -1.01 -3.11
N LYS A 55 -4.06 -2.19 -3.69
CA LYS A 55 -4.38 -2.52 -5.08
C LYS A 55 -5.87 -2.43 -5.36
N LYS A 56 -6.71 -3.00 -4.49
CA LYS A 56 -8.17 -2.93 -4.61
C LYS A 56 -8.67 -1.48 -4.55
N ILE A 57 -8.16 -0.67 -3.64
CA ILE A 57 -8.54 0.75 -3.50
C ILE A 57 -8.15 1.50 -4.79
N ILE A 58 -6.93 1.32 -5.28
CA ILE A 58 -6.45 1.97 -6.50
C ILE A 58 -7.32 1.58 -7.69
N TYR A 59 -7.56 0.28 -7.93
CA TYR A 59 -8.41 -0.16 -9.03
C TYR A 59 -9.86 0.33 -8.91
N SER A 60 -10.44 0.29 -7.72
CA SER A 60 -11.81 0.75 -7.48
C SER A 60 -11.95 2.25 -7.75
N LYS A 61 -10.93 3.06 -7.43
CA LYS A 61 -10.95 4.50 -7.71
C LYS A 61 -10.68 4.80 -9.18
N ILE A 62 -9.77 4.07 -9.83
CA ILE A 62 -9.51 4.19 -11.27
C ILE A 62 -10.76 3.87 -12.09
N ASP A 63 -11.55 2.88 -11.68
CA ASP A 63 -12.80 2.53 -12.34
C ASP A 63 -13.79 3.71 -12.41
N GLY A 64 -13.77 4.58 -11.41
CA GLY A 64 -14.55 5.82 -11.37
C GLY A 64 -13.93 7.00 -12.14
N LEU A 65 -12.72 6.86 -12.68
CA LEU A 65 -12.04 7.90 -13.45
C LEU A 65 -12.21 7.64 -14.95
N LYS A 66 -12.19 8.71 -15.75
CA LYS A 66 -12.26 8.64 -17.22
C LYS A 66 -10.90 8.30 -17.84
N ILE A 67 -10.19 7.32 -17.29
CA ILE A 67 -8.85 6.91 -17.73
C ILE A 67 -8.88 5.45 -18.13
N ASP A 68 -8.30 5.12 -19.29
CA ASP A 68 -8.17 3.73 -19.72
C ASP A 68 -7.28 2.95 -18.75
N LYS A 69 -7.82 1.86 -18.17
CA LYS A 69 -7.09 0.98 -17.26
C LYS A 69 -5.81 0.41 -17.89
N GLU A 70 -5.78 0.25 -19.21
CA GLU A 70 -4.62 -0.24 -19.95
C GLU A 70 -3.40 0.70 -19.87
N LYS A 71 -3.64 2.00 -19.61
CA LYS A 71 -2.61 3.01 -19.42
C LYS A 71 -2.01 2.95 -18.01
N ILE A 72 -2.62 2.23 -17.08
CA ILE A 72 -2.16 2.12 -15.69
C ILE A 72 -1.63 0.70 -15.47
N LYS A 73 -0.30 0.60 -15.35
CA LYS A 73 0.38 -0.70 -15.17
C LYS A 73 0.96 -0.80 -13.78
N ILE A 74 0.40 -1.69 -12.95
CA ILE A 74 1.05 -2.07 -11.69
C ILE A 74 2.20 -3.01 -12.06
N ILE A 75 3.44 -2.52 -11.91
CA ILE A 75 4.64 -3.26 -12.32
C ILE A 75 5.25 -4.05 -11.15
N LYS A 76 4.89 -3.72 -9.91
CA LYS A 76 5.49 -4.34 -8.73
C LYS A 76 4.57 -4.31 -7.51
N GLU A 77 4.57 -5.42 -6.79
CA GLU A 77 3.83 -5.64 -5.54
C GLU A 77 4.83 -6.21 -4.53
N LEU A 78 5.27 -5.37 -3.59
CA LEU A 78 6.32 -5.72 -2.62
C LEU A 78 5.79 -5.67 -1.19
N PRO A 79 5.52 -6.82 -0.57
CA PRO A 79 5.32 -6.89 0.88
C PRO A 79 6.68 -6.83 1.57
N ILE A 80 6.92 -5.80 2.37
CA ILE A 80 8.11 -5.66 3.20
C ILE A 80 7.73 -5.76 4.67
N VAL A 81 8.52 -6.49 5.45
CA VAL A 81 8.45 -6.42 6.91
C VAL A 81 9.64 -5.61 7.35
N ASP A 82 9.39 -4.34 7.65
CA ASP A 82 10.43 -3.39 8.00
C ASP A 82 9.98 -2.56 9.20
N GLY A 83 10.89 -2.39 10.13
CA GLY A 83 10.61 -1.87 11.47
C GLY A 83 11.66 -2.29 12.48
N PRO A 84 11.73 -1.61 13.64
CA PRO A 84 12.66 -1.97 14.70
C PRO A 84 12.45 -3.43 15.09
N GLU A 85 13.52 -4.12 15.47
CA GLU A 85 13.35 -5.41 16.15
C GLU A 85 12.35 -5.22 17.28
N PHE A 86 11.41 -6.15 17.39
CA PHE A 86 10.46 -6.13 18.47
C PHE A 86 11.24 -6.45 19.75
N ASP A 87 11.73 -5.39 20.39
CA ASP A 87 12.32 -5.48 21.71
C ASP A 87 11.16 -5.72 22.68
N ASN A 88 11.16 -6.90 23.29
CA ASN A 88 10.11 -7.42 24.19
C ASN A 88 10.05 -6.63 25.53
N ASP A 89 10.42 -5.36 25.54
CA ASP A 89 10.54 -4.55 26.76
C ASP A 89 9.17 -4.27 27.41
N ALA A 90 8.07 -4.51 26.70
CA ALA A 90 6.71 -4.52 27.27
C ALA A 90 6.47 -5.67 28.28
N LEU A 91 7.37 -6.66 28.36
CA LEU A 91 7.33 -7.72 29.38
C LEU A 91 8.19 -7.42 30.61
N ASN A 92 8.87 -6.26 30.69
CA ASN A 92 9.52 -5.82 31.93
C ASN A 92 8.48 -5.29 32.92
N LYS A 93 7.63 -6.21 33.41
CA LYS A 93 7.09 -6.14 34.76
C LYS A 93 8.24 -6.43 35.74
N SER A 94 9.07 -5.45 35.97
CA SER A 94 9.93 -5.35 37.16
C SER A 94 9.56 -4.02 37.82
N LYS A 95 9.06 -3.91 39.05
CA LYS A 95 8.99 -4.81 40.21
C LYS A 95 7.88 -4.29 41.12
#